data_AF-A0A367PIE4-F1
#
_entry.id   AF-A0A367PIE4-F1
#
_cell.length_a   1.000
_cell.length_b   1.000
_cell.length_c   1.000
_cell.angle_alpha   90.00
_cell.angle_beta   90.00
_cell.angle_gamma   90.00
#
_symmetry.space_group_name_H-M   'P 1'
#
loop_
_entity.id
_entity.type
_entity.pdbx_description
1 polymer ?
#
loop_
_entity_poly.entity_id
_entity_poly.type
_entity_poly.pdbx_seq_one_letter_code
_entity_poly.pdbx_strand_id
1 'polypeptide(L)'
;MSALQVSFAIAVVGMLSTGQILFKYAADRIDVAGKGVFQGLLLNPYLLVALVVYGVATILWLFVLKNSPLRVAYPLVSLAFIIVPVLSHLILHEELKVTTFAGGALIMLGVWVCSR
;
A
#
# COMPACT_ATOMS: atom_id res chain seq x y z
N MET A 1 -11.54 5.52 17.75
CA MET A 1 -10.39 6.24 17.18
C MET A 1 -10.74 7.72 17.13
N SER A 2 -9.80 8.61 17.43
CA SER A 2 -9.98 10.06 17.23
C SER A 2 -9.85 10.42 15.75
N ALA A 3 -10.36 11.59 15.34
CA ALA A 3 -10.25 12.06 13.94
C ALA A 3 -8.79 12.13 13.45
N LEU A 4 -7.87 12.50 14.34
CA LEU A 4 -6.43 12.54 14.05
C LEU A 4 -5.84 11.14 13.77
N GLN A 5 -6.30 10.10 14.47
CA GLN A 5 -5.83 8.73 14.20
C GLN A 5 -6.35 8.21 12.87
N VAL A 6 -7.60 8.56 12.53
CA VAL A 6 -8.20 8.20 11.25
C VAL A 6 -7.45 8.89 10.11
N SER A 7 -7.12 10.18 10.25
CA SER A 7 -6.33 10.88 9.21
C SER A 7 -4.94 10.28 9.04
N PHE A 8 -4.25 9.90 10.13
CA PHE A 8 -2.98 9.18 10.03
C PHE A 8 -3.13 7.81 9.37
N ALA A 9 -4.17 7.04 9.69
CA ALA A 9 -4.41 5.75 9.06
C ALA A 9 -4.69 5.89 7.55
N ILE A 10 -5.50 6.88 7.14
CA ILE A 10 -5.75 7.17 5.72
C ILE A 10 -4.45 7.60 5.02
N ALA A 11 -3.65 8.45 5.67
CA ALA A 11 -2.34 8.85 5.14
C ALA A 11 -1.42 7.64 4.93
N VAL A 12 -1.34 6.75 5.92
CA VAL A 12 -0.58 5.49 5.81
C VAL A 12 -1.06 4.69 4.61
N VAL A 13 -2.37 4.51 4.44
CA VAL A 13 -2.93 3.76 3.30
C VAL A 13 -2.56 4.40 1.96
N GLY A 14 -2.63 5.73 1.85
CA GLY A 14 -2.20 6.44 0.66
C GLY A 14 -0.71 6.25 0.36
N MET A 15 0.14 6.33 1.40
CA MET A 15 1.58 6.12 1.30
C MET A 15 1.92 4.69 0.88
N LEU A 16 1.32 3.69 1.52
CA LEU A 16 1.50 2.28 1.16
C LEU A 16 1.03 2.03 -0.28
N SER A 17 -0.12 2.57 -0.66
CA SER A 17 -0.65 2.40 -2.01
C SER A 17 0.24 3.04 -3.07
N THR A 18 0.78 4.22 -2.79
CA THR A 18 1.77 4.89 -3.66
C THR A 18 3.06 4.08 -3.75
N GLY A 19 3.55 3.57 -2.63
CA GLY A 19 4.76 2.74 -2.59
C GLY A 19 4.60 1.43 -3.35
N GLN A 20 3.40 0.83 -3.42
CA GLN A 20 3.13 -0.32 -4.30
C GLN A 20 3.36 0.02 -5.78
N ILE A 21 2.92 1.20 -6.23
CA ILE A 21 3.17 1.65 -7.61
C ILE A 21 4.66 1.87 -7.85
N LEU A 22 5.38 2.46 -6.88
CA LEU A 22 6.83 2.64 -6.97
C LEU A 22 7.57 1.30 -7.00
N PHE A 23 7.14 0.30 -6.23
CA PHE A 23 7.71 -1.04 -6.28
C PHE A 23 7.49 -1.69 -7.65
N LYS A 24 6.31 -1.52 -8.25
CA LYS A 24 6.05 -2.02 -9.60
C LYS A 24 6.98 -1.37 -10.63
N TYR A 25 7.13 -0.05 -10.57
CA TYR A 25 8.12 0.69 -11.38
C TYR A 25 9.57 0.27 -11.14
N ALA A 26 9.92 -0.09 -9.91
CA ALA A 26 11.24 -0.59 -9.58
C ALA A 26 11.45 -1.97 -10.21
N ALA A 27 10.49 -2.88 -10.02
CA ALA A 27 10.54 -4.25 -10.52
C ALA A 27 10.66 -4.32 -12.04
N ASP A 28 9.90 -3.50 -12.77
CA ASP A 28 9.93 -3.47 -14.23
C ASP A 28 11.28 -2.96 -14.80
N ARG A 29 12.12 -2.31 -13.96
CA ARG A 29 13.43 -1.77 -14.34
C ARG A 29 14.61 -2.59 -13.81
N ILE A 30 14.35 -3.72 -13.17
CA ILE A 30 15.39 -4.62 -12.69
C ILE A 30 15.48 -5.82 -13.64
N ASP A 31 16.65 -6.02 -14.23
CA ASP A 31 16.96 -7.27 -14.91
C ASP A 31 17.35 -8.33 -13.87
N VAL A 32 16.41 -9.21 -13.56
CA VAL A 32 16.57 -10.28 -12.57
C VAL A 32 17.43 -11.45 -13.11
N ALA A 33 17.56 -11.59 -14.43
CA ALA A 33 18.34 -12.66 -15.06
C ALA A 33 19.80 -12.26 -15.33
N GLY A 34 20.11 -10.97 -15.31
CA GLY A 34 21.42 -10.42 -15.58
C GLY A 34 22.44 -10.57 -14.43
N LYS A 35 23.73 -10.55 -14.79
CA LYS A 35 24.81 -10.39 -13.80
C LYS A 35 24.79 -8.95 -13.28
N GLY A 36 24.31 -8.75 -12.05
CA GLY A 36 24.24 -7.42 -11.43
C GLY A 36 22.94 -7.09 -10.70
N VAL A 37 22.02 -8.05 -10.52
CA VAL A 37 20.73 -7.87 -9.83
C VAL A 37 20.85 -7.10 -8.51
N PHE A 38 21.83 -7.46 -7.67
CA PHE A 38 22.06 -6.78 -6.38
C PHE A 38 22.40 -5.30 -6.54
N GLN A 39 23.27 -4.94 -7.49
CA GLN A 39 23.60 -3.55 -7.76
C GLN A 39 22.40 -2.81 -8.39
N GLY A 40 21.67 -3.48 -9.28
CA GLY A 40 20.45 -2.96 -9.89
C GLY A 40 19.35 -2.67 -8.87
N LEU A 41 19.22 -3.51 -7.84
CA LEU A 41 18.32 -3.27 -6.70
C LEU A 41 18.79 -2.07 -5.85
N LEU A 42 20.05 -2.08 -5.41
CA LEU A 42 20.58 -1.07 -4.49
C LEU A 42 20.57 0.35 -5.08
N LEU A 43 20.75 0.47 -6.40
CA LEU A 43 20.77 1.76 -7.09
C LEU A 43 19.44 2.14 -7.74
N ASN A 44 18.37 1.34 -7.55
CA ASN A 44 17.07 1.65 -8.15
C ASN A 44 16.40 2.83 -7.40
N PRO A 45 16.25 4.00 -8.03
CA PRO A 45 15.70 5.17 -7.35
C PRO A 45 14.23 4.96 -6.93
N TYR A 46 13.44 4.21 -7.71
CA TYR A 46 12.06 3.91 -7.36
C TYR A 46 11.97 3.01 -6.13
N LEU A 47 12.85 2.02 -6.03
CA LEU A 47 12.93 1.17 -4.84
C LEU A 47 13.32 1.98 -3.61
N LEU A 48 14.36 2.81 -3.71
CA LEU A 48 14.83 3.63 -2.59
C LEU A 48 13.73 4.60 -2.11
N VAL A 49 13.04 5.28 -3.02
CA VAL A 49 11.92 6.16 -2.67
C VAL A 49 10.76 5.35 -2.06
N ALA A 50 10.42 4.18 -2.61
CA ALA A 50 9.40 3.31 -2.05
C ALA A 50 9.72 2.89 -0.61
N LEU A 51 10.99 2.54 -0.34
CA LEU A 51 11.46 2.17 1.00
C LEU A 51 11.39 3.34 1.98
N VAL A 52 11.74 4.56 1.56
CA VAL A 52 11.60 5.76 2.41
C VAL A 52 10.11 6.02 2.71
N VAL A 53 9.25 5.97 1.70
CA VAL A 53 7.80 6.13 1.87
C VAL A 53 7.24 5.08 2.83
N TYR A 54 7.65 3.82 2.69
CA TYR A 54 7.25 2.75 3.59
C TYR A 54 7.78 2.96 5.01
N GLY A 55 9.04 3.38 5.17
CA GLY A 55 9.63 3.68 6.46
C GLY A 55 8.85 4.77 7.21
N VAL A 56 8.51 5.86 6.51
CA VAL A 56 7.67 6.93 7.09
C VAL A 56 6.27 6.41 7.40
N ALA A 57 5.65 5.65 6.50
CA ALA A 57 4.34 5.04 6.73
C ALA A 57 4.34 4.10 7.94
N THR A 58 5.41 3.33 8.16
CA THR A 58 5.58 2.45 9.33
C THR A 58 5.61 3.27 10.62
N ILE A 59 6.35 4.38 10.67
CA ILE A 59 6.40 5.24 11.86
C ILE A 59 5.00 5.82 12.16
N LEU A 60 4.31 6.36 11.15
CA LEU A 60 2.92 6.83 11.28
C LEU A 60 1.98 5.73 11.77
N TRP A 61 2.12 4.53 11.23
CA TRP A 61 1.32 3.37 11.60
C TRP A 61 1.54 2.96 13.06
N LEU A 62 2.77 3.01 13.56
CA LEU A 62 3.06 2.76 14.98
C LEU A 62 2.32 3.75 15.89
N PHE A 63 2.20 5.03 15.50
CA PHE A 63 1.41 6.00 16.26
C PHE A 63 -0.08 5.68 16.27
N VAL A 64 -0.62 5.21 15.15
CA VAL A 64 -2.02 4.75 15.06
C VAL A 64 -2.25 3.57 15.98
N LEU A 65 -1.39 2.53 15.89
CA LEU A 65 -1.51 1.30 16.65
C LEU A 65 -1.27 1.48 18.15
N LYS A 66 -0.38 2.38 18.56
CA LYS A 66 -0.12 2.69 19.97
C LYS A 66 -1.40 3.11 20.71
N ASN A 67 -2.33 3.76 20.00
CA ASN A 67 -3.49 4.41 20.59
C ASN A 67 -4.83 3.85 20.06
N SER A 68 -4.79 2.81 19.23
CA SER A 68 -5.98 2.21 18.61
C SER A 68 -5.85 0.68 18.58
N PRO A 69 -6.89 -0.07 18.98
CA PRO A 69 -6.89 -1.52 18.81
C PRO A 69 -6.74 -1.87 17.33
N LEU A 70 -5.92 -2.88 17.06
CA LEU A 70 -5.58 -3.33 15.70
C LEU A 70 -6.83 -3.65 14.86
N ARG A 71 -7.84 -4.28 15.48
CA ARG A 71 -9.14 -4.61 14.86
C ARG A 71 -9.88 -3.40 14.31
N VAL A 72 -9.70 -2.21 14.89
CA VAL A 72 -10.39 -0.97 14.47
C VAL A 72 -9.61 -0.26 13.37
N ALA A 73 -8.29 -0.39 13.36
CA ALA A 73 -7.43 0.27 12.37
C ALA A 73 -7.37 -0.50 11.03
N TYR A 74 -7.41 -1.85 11.07
CA TYR A 74 -7.31 -2.70 9.88
C TYR A 74 -8.41 -2.49 8.81
N PRO A 75 -9.68 -2.18 9.17
CA PRO A 75 -10.69 -1.79 8.19
C PRO A 75 -10.31 -0.57 7.34
N LEU A 76 -9.47 0.34 7.85
CA LEU A 76 -8.95 1.45 7.03
C LEU A 76 -7.87 0.95 6.08
N VAL A 77 -7.02 0.03 6.54
CA VAL A 77 -5.95 -0.56 5.71
C VAL A 77 -6.51 -1.37 4.54
N SER A 78 -7.67 -2.03 4.71
CA SER A 78 -8.30 -2.79 3.63
C SER A 78 -8.74 -1.91 2.45
N LEU A 79 -8.84 -0.59 2.61
CA LEU A 79 -9.06 0.33 1.48
C LEU A 79 -7.93 0.25 0.43
N ALA A 80 -6.73 -0.20 0.82
CA ALA A 80 -5.62 -0.43 -0.12
C ALA A 80 -6.00 -1.45 -1.23
N PHE A 81 -6.89 -2.41 -0.96
CA PHE A 81 -7.35 -3.37 -1.98
C PHE A 81 -8.17 -2.72 -3.10
N ILE A 82 -8.67 -1.51 -2.90
CA ILE A 82 -9.34 -0.71 -3.93
C ILE A 82 -8.39 0.37 -4.46
N ILE A 83 -7.68 1.06 -3.57
CA ILE A 83 -6.83 2.20 -3.94
C ILE A 83 -5.64 1.74 -4.80
N VAL A 84 -4.98 0.63 -4.46
CA VAL A 84 -3.82 0.15 -5.24
C VAL A 84 -4.20 -0.20 -6.68
N PRO A 85 -5.24 -1.02 -6.96
CA PRO A 85 -5.65 -1.27 -8.35
C PRO A 85 -6.08 -0.01 -9.10
N VAL A 86 -6.76 0.93 -8.44
CA VAL A 86 -7.15 2.20 -9.05
C VAL A 86 -5.92 3.03 -9.42
N LEU A 87 -4.96 3.17 -8.51
CA LEU A 87 -3.69 3.87 -8.80
C LEU A 87 -2.89 3.16 -9.90
N SER A 88 -2.89 1.83 -9.91
CA SER A 88 -2.23 1.04 -10.95
C SER A 88 -2.84 1.32 -12.32
N HIS A 89 -4.18 1.35 -12.40
CA HIS A 89 -4.86 1.72 -13.64
C HIS A 89 -4.54 3.14 -14.09
N LEU A 90 -4.54 4.12 -13.17
CA LEU A 90 -4.34 5.52 -13.52
C LEU A 90 -2.90 5.87 -13.90
N ILE A 91 -1.91 5.23 -13.26
CA ILE A 91 -0.49 5.58 -13.40
C ILE A 91 0.23 4.61 -14.35
N LEU A 92 -0.05 3.31 -14.20
CA LEU A 92 0.59 2.24 -14.97
C LEU A 92 -0.23 1.82 -16.19
N HIS A 93 -1.46 2.32 -16.33
CA HIS A 93 -2.38 1.99 -17.44
C HIS A 93 -2.70 0.48 -17.50
N GLU A 94 -2.63 -0.21 -16.36
CA GLU A 94 -3.01 -1.62 -16.23
C GLU A 94 -4.53 -1.80 -16.37
N GLU A 95 -4.99 -2.93 -16.90
CA GLU A 95 -6.42 -3.21 -17.08
C GLU A 95 -7.13 -3.33 -15.72
N LEU A 96 -8.14 -2.48 -15.49
CA LEU A 96 -8.95 -2.51 -14.28
C LEU A 96 -10.28 -3.21 -14.52
N LYS A 97 -10.44 -4.40 -13.95
CA LYS A 97 -11.65 -5.20 -14.09
C LYS A 97 -12.66 -4.90 -13.00
N VAL A 98 -13.95 -4.97 -13.36
CA VAL A 98 -15.06 -4.83 -12.40
C VAL A 98 -14.97 -5.88 -11.28
N THR A 99 -14.46 -7.08 -11.59
CA THR A 99 -14.23 -8.15 -10.62
C THR A 99 -13.24 -7.76 -9.52
N THR A 100 -12.27 -6.88 -9.80
CA THR A 100 -11.33 -6.34 -8.81
C THR A 100 -12.07 -5.55 -7.73
N PHE A 101 -13.05 -4.73 -8.12
CA PHE A 101 -13.87 -3.98 -7.18
C PHE A 101 -14.80 -4.88 -6.37
N ALA A 102 -15.41 -5.87 -7.02
CA ALA A 102 -16.25 -6.85 -6.32
C ALA A 102 -15.46 -7.65 -5.27
N GLY A 103 -14.27 -8.13 -5.64
CA GLY A 103 -13.36 -8.82 -4.73
C GLY A 103 -12.86 -7.93 -3.61
N GLY A 104 -12.44 -6.70 -3.92
CA GLY A 104 -12.01 -5.72 -2.92
C GLY A 104 -13.12 -5.35 -1.93
N ALA A 105 -14.35 -5.19 -2.40
CA ALA A 105 -15.51 -4.97 -1.53
C ALA A 105 -15.76 -6.19 -0.61
N LEU A 106 -15.63 -7.41 -1.13
CA LEU A 106 -15.72 -8.64 -0.35
C LEU A 106 -14.64 -8.71 0.75
N ILE A 107 -13.39 -8.35 0.43
CA ILE A 107 -12.30 -8.29 1.41
C ILE A 107 -12.60 -7.25 2.48
N MET A 108 -13.03 -6.04 2.08
CA MET A 108 -13.40 -4.99 3.01
C MET A 108 -14.54 -5.43 3.95
N LEU A 109 -15.57 -6.10 3.42
CA LEU A 109 -16.66 -6.66 4.21
C LEU A 109 -16.15 -7.72 5.19
N GLY A 110 -15.29 -8.64 4.75
CA GLY A 110 -14.68 -9.65 5.62
C GLY A 110 -13.89 -9.02 6.77
N VAL A 111 -13.05 -8.03 6.49
CA VAL A 111 -12.28 -7.30 7.51
C VAL A 111 -13.22 -6.54 8.47
N TRP A 112 -14.30 -5.94 7.96
CA TRP A 112 -15.29 -5.27 8.78
C TRP A 112 -16.02 -6.22 9.73
N VAL A 113 -16.38 -7.42 9.26
CA VAL A 113 -16.96 -8.47 10.12
C VAL A 113 -15.99 -8.85 11.24
N CYS A 114 -14.69 -9.01 10.95
CA CYS A 114 -13.67 -9.30 11.96
C CYS A 114 -13.42 -8.14 12.94
N SER A 115 -13.82 -6.92 12.60
CA SER A 115 -13.58 -5.71 13.41
C SER A 115 -14.63 -5.45 14.49
N ARG A 116 -15.81 -6.08 14.39
CA ARG A 116 -16.87 -6.03 15.41
C ARG A 116 -16.51 -6.89 16.61
#